data_AF-X6CBK5-F1
#
_entry.id   AF-X6CBK5-F1
#
_cell.length_a   1.000
_cell.length_b   1.000
_cell.length_c   1.000
_cell.angle_alpha   90.00
_cell.angle_beta   90.00
_cell.angle_gamma   90.00
#
_symmetry.space_group_name_H-M   'P 1'
#
loop_
_entity.id
_entity.type
_entity.pdbx_description
1 polymer ?
#
loop_
_entity_poly.entity_id
_entity_poly.type
_entity_poly.pdbx_seq_one_letter_code
_entity_poly.pdbx_strand_id
1 'polypeptide(L)'
;MSQVECYSVTMESLEVWLVATEPEMWADSARPKDFPAPQETIARIAKATHAFLAGETDLLEVGVNERSLTHHLAVHIAPYFDQWHTDCEYNRLGDATKNLPRPEELMTSPDDTSALTIFPDIIVHRRRTHYNCAVVEVKKAGNRRGLDLDVAKLRGLTMAGDYDYTVGLHLIIDCARAVVADVVAYRGGDVDDDLTAYAQGLFIQ
;
A
#
# COMPACT_ATOMS: atom_id res chain seq x y z
N MET A 1 0.78 -40.70 2.93
CA MET A 1 1.87 -40.10 2.12
C MET A 1 1.27 -39.71 0.78
N SER A 2 0.65 -38.54 0.68
CA SER A 2 0.25 -37.98 -0.61
C SER A 2 1.39 -37.10 -1.11
N GLN A 3 1.87 -37.38 -2.31
CA GLN A 3 2.91 -36.61 -2.97
C GLN A 3 2.41 -35.17 -3.21
N VAL A 4 3.23 -34.19 -2.85
CA VAL A 4 3.04 -32.80 -3.23
C VAL A 4 3.62 -32.65 -4.63
N GLU A 5 2.75 -32.43 -5.62
CA GLU A 5 3.18 -32.02 -6.96
C GLU A 5 3.67 -30.57 -6.89
N CYS A 6 4.97 -30.38 -7.09
CA CYS A 6 5.58 -29.07 -7.24
C CYS A 6 5.31 -28.59 -8.67
N TYR A 7 4.36 -27.68 -8.84
CA TYR A 7 4.12 -27.01 -10.13
C TYR A 7 5.21 -25.95 -10.33
N SER A 8 6.16 -26.22 -11.23
CA SER A 8 7.11 -25.23 -11.71
C SER A 8 6.40 -24.23 -12.62
N VAL A 9 6.22 -23.00 -12.16
CA VAL A 9 5.73 -21.87 -12.97
C VAL A 9 6.85 -21.44 -13.90
N THR A 10 6.63 -21.51 -15.22
CA THR A 10 7.61 -21.08 -16.23
C THR A 10 7.51 -19.58 -16.47
N MET A 11 8.61 -18.94 -16.90
CA MET A 11 8.64 -17.49 -17.19
C MET A 11 7.56 -17.06 -18.21
N GLU A 12 7.20 -17.92 -19.18
CA GLU A 12 6.08 -17.67 -20.12
C GLU A 12 4.72 -17.59 -19.43
N SER A 13 4.49 -18.37 -18.36
CA SER A 13 3.22 -18.32 -17.64
C SER A 13 3.05 -17.02 -16.84
N LEU A 14 4.13 -16.36 -16.41
CA LEU A 14 4.07 -15.03 -15.81
C LEU A 14 3.74 -13.94 -16.84
N GLU A 15 4.22 -14.08 -18.09
CA GLU A 15 3.91 -13.13 -19.18
C GLU A 15 2.45 -13.21 -19.64
N VAL A 16 1.80 -14.38 -19.55
CA VAL A 16 0.40 -14.54 -19.96
C VAL A 16 -0.59 -13.95 -18.92
N TRP A 17 -0.24 -13.94 -17.63
CA TRP A 17 -1.05 -13.27 -16.59
C TRP A 17 -0.88 -11.74 -16.58
N LEU A 18 0.15 -11.20 -17.23
CA LEU A 18 0.33 -9.76 -17.42
C LEU A 18 -0.60 -9.16 -18.50
N VAL A 19 -1.24 -9.99 -19.33
CA VAL A 19 -2.00 -9.53 -20.52
C VAL A 19 -3.51 -9.46 -20.29
N ALA A 20 -4.04 -9.97 -19.17
CA ALA A 20 -5.47 -10.02 -18.93
C ALA A 20 -5.90 -9.11 -17.78
N THR A 21 -6.08 -7.81 -18.07
CA THR A 21 -7.13 -6.89 -17.56
C THR A 21 -6.67 -5.43 -17.67
N GLU A 22 -6.75 -4.85 -18.86
CA GLU A 22 -6.76 -3.39 -18.98
C GLU A 22 -8.19 -2.91 -19.27
N PRO A 23 -9.02 -2.62 -18.25
CA PRO A 23 -10.19 -1.81 -18.49
C PRO A 23 -9.69 -0.42 -18.91
N GLU A 24 -10.34 0.16 -19.93
CA GLU A 24 -10.02 1.37 -20.70
C GLU A 24 -9.81 2.69 -19.90
N MET A 25 -9.49 2.64 -18.61
CA MET A 25 -9.15 3.78 -17.75
C MET A 25 -7.69 4.28 -17.88
N TRP A 26 -6.84 3.68 -18.71
CA TRP A 26 -5.39 3.98 -18.74
C TRP A 26 -4.92 4.88 -19.89
N ALA A 27 -5.83 5.42 -20.70
CA ALA A 27 -5.50 6.21 -21.90
C ALA A 27 -5.30 7.72 -21.64
N ASP A 28 -4.80 8.12 -20.48
CA ASP A 28 -4.42 9.52 -20.24
C ASP A 28 -3.04 9.80 -20.87
N SER A 29 -3.03 10.55 -21.98
CA SER A 29 -1.79 10.97 -22.65
C SER A 29 -0.87 11.85 -21.78
N ALA A 30 -1.39 12.43 -20.70
CA ALA A 30 -0.62 13.15 -19.70
C ALA A 30 0.03 12.23 -18.65
N ARG A 31 -0.41 10.96 -18.55
CA ARG A 31 0.15 10.01 -17.59
C ARG A 31 1.65 9.79 -17.86
N PRO A 32 2.51 9.92 -16.84
CA PRO A 32 3.93 9.61 -17.00
C PRO A 32 4.12 8.17 -17.47
N LYS A 33 4.97 7.99 -18.49
CA LYS A 33 5.27 6.65 -19.06
C LYS A 33 5.85 5.69 -18.03
N ASP A 34 6.49 6.22 -17.01
CA ASP A 34 7.10 5.48 -15.91
C ASP A 34 6.15 5.30 -14.71
N PHE A 35 4.87 5.70 -14.81
CA PHE A 35 3.87 5.47 -13.77
C PHE A 35 3.47 3.99 -13.76
N PRO A 36 3.91 3.19 -12.75
CA PRO A 36 3.63 1.77 -12.71
C PRO A 36 2.13 1.43 -12.67
N ALA A 37 1.79 0.27 -13.22
CA ALA A 37 0.50 -0.37 -13.02
C ALA A 37 0.31 -0.79 -11.55
N PRO A 38 -0.92 -1.04 -11.07
CA PRO A 38 -1.17 -1.45 -9.69
C PRO A 38 -0.42 -2.73 -9.31
N GLN A 39 -0.46 -3.77 -10.15
CA GLN A 39 0.23 -5.04 -9.92
C GLN A 39 1.75 -4.85 -9.86
N GLU A 40 2.33 -4.06 -10.77
CA GLU A 40 3.76 -3.73 -10.76
C GLU A 40 4.15 -2.94 -9.49
N THR A 41 3.29 -2.02 -9.05
CA THR A 41 3.47 -1.27 -7.80
C THR A 41 3.49 -2.21 -6.59
N ILE A 42 2.54 -3.14 -6.52
CA ILE A 42 2.46 -4.17 -5.47
C ILE A 42 3.71 -5.05 -5.49
N ALA A 43 4.15 -5.52 -6.67
CA ALA A 43 5.31 -6.40 -6.81
C ALA A 43 6.61 -5.72 -6.33
N ARG A 44 6.79 -4.43 -6.64
CA ARG A 44 7.91 -3.62 -6.14
C ARG A 44 7.90 -3.49 -4.63
N ILE A 45 6.73 -3.18 -4.05
CA ILE A 45 6.59 -3.06 -2.58
C ILE A 45 6.82 -4.42 -1.92
N ALA A 46 6.29 -5.52 -2.46
CA ALA A 46 6.52 -6.86 -1.92
C ALA A 46 8.02 -7.22 -1.90
N LYS A 47 8.73 -6.96 -3.00
CA LYS A 47 10.17 -7.19 -3.08
C LYS A 47 10.95 -6.33 -2.07
N ALA A 48 10.55 -5.08 -1.88
CA ALA A 48 11.11 -4.20 -0.85
C ALA A 48 10.83 -4.71 0.57
N THR A 49 9.61 -5.14 0.85
CA THR A 49 9.21 -5.70 2.15
C THR A 49 10.01 -6.95 2.48
N HIS A 50 10.26 -7.83 1.51
CA HIS A 50 11.13 -9.01 1.71
C HIS A 50 12.57 -8.62 2.04
N ALA A 51 13.12 -7.63 1.33
CA ALA A 51 14.46 -7.11 1.64
C ALA A 51 14.52 -6.49 3.04
N PHE A 52 13.49 -5.73 3.43
CA PHE A 52 13.33 -5.18 4.77
C PHE A 52 13.30 -6.27 5.84
N LEU A 53 12.42 -7.27 5.70
CA LEU A 53 12.26 -8.35 6.68
C LEU A 53 13.53 -9.20 6.83
N ALA A 54 14.25 -9.44 5.74
CA ALA A 54 15.51 -10.18 5.77
C ALA A 54 16.71 -9.36 6.28
N GLY A 55 16.70 -8.03 6.09
CA GLY A 55 17.84 -7.16 6.39
C GLY A 55 17.77 -6.45 7.75
N GLU A 56 16.59 -6.35 8.37
CA GLU A 56 16.33 -5.54 9.57
C GLU A 56 16.03 -6.40 10.80
N THR A 57 16.69 -7.57 10.93
CA THR A 57 16.42 -8.55 12.00
C THR A 57 16.52 -7.94 13.39
N ASP A 58 17.57 -7.16 13.67
CA ASP A 58 17.78 -6.54 14.97
C ASP A 58 16.64 -5.56 15.33
N LEU A 59 16.17 -4.79 14.34
CA LEU A 59 15.08 -3.83 14.49
C LEU A 59 13.75 -4.54 14.77
N LEU A 60 13.51 -5.67 14.11
CA LEU A 60 12.30 -6.48 14.29
C LEU A 60 12.31 -7.20 15.65
N GLU A 61 13.45 -7.76 16.06
CA GLU A 61 13.63 -8.48 17.32
C GLU A 61 13.41 -7.60 18.55
N VAL A 62 13.93 -6.36 18.55
CA VAL A 62 13.68 -5.41 19.65
C VAL A 62 12.25 -4.87 19.67
N GLY A 63 11.45 -5.20 18.64
CA GLY A 63 10.03 -4.90 18.61
C GLY A 63 9.71 -3.41 18.55
N VAL A 64 10.42 -2.64 17.71
CA VAL A 64 10.24 -1.18 17.58
C VAL A 64 8.78 -0.76 17.36
N ASN A 65 8.46 0.50 17.68
CA ASN A 65 7.13 1.06 17.43
C ASN A 65 6.83 1.15 15.92
N GLU A 66 5.55 1.33 15.58
CA GLU A 66 5.07 1.39 14.19
C GLU A 66 5.74 2.52 13.39
N ARG A 67 6.06 3.68 13.98
CA ARG A 67 6.73 4.77 13.24
C ARG A 67 8.14 4.39 12.80
N SER A 68 8.91 3.74 13.67
CA SER A 68 10.25 3.23 13.33
C SER A 68 10.18 2.13 12.28
N LEU A 69 9.21 1.22 12.41
CA LEU A 69 8.95 0.16 11.43
C LEU A 69 8.64 0.73 10.04
N THR A 70 7.68 1.68 9.99
CA THR A 70 7.24 2.38 8.79
C THR A 70 8.38 3.16 8.12
N HIS A 71 9.20 3.86 8.90
CA HIS A 71 10.35 4.59 8.36
C HIS A 71 11.34 3.67 7.65
N HIS A 72 11.77 2.59 8.31
CA HIS A 72 12.73 1.66 7.70
C HIS A 72 12.12 0.95 6.49
N LEU A 73 10.85 0.52 6.57
CA LEU A 73 10.19 -0.04 5.39
C LEU A 73 10.17 0.95 4.21
N ALA A 74 9.89 2.23 4.43
CA ALA A 74 9.94 3.25 3.39
C ALA A 74 11.35 3.40 2.77
N VAL A 75 12.41 3.31 3.58
CA VAL A 75 13.81 3.30 3.10
C VAL A 75 14.08 2.14 2.16
N HIS A 76 13.53 0.95 2.44
CA HIS A 76 13.66 -0.23 1.56
C HIS A 76 12.79 -0.14 0.31
N ILE A 77 11.64 0.56 0.37
CA ILE A 77 10.75 0.77 -0.78
C ILE A 77 11.36 1.75 -1.80
N ALA A 78 11.97 2.85 -1.35
CA ALA A 78 12.39 3.94 -2.21
C ALA A 78 13.27 3.52 -3.43
N PRO A 79 14.25 2.60 -3.30
CA PRO A 79 15.07 2.15 -4.44
C PRO A 79 14.30 1.46 -5.57
N TYR A 80 13.07 0.98 -5.33
CA TYR A 80 12.24 0.30 -6.33
C TYR A 80 11.38 1.27 -7.16
N PHE A 81 11.40 2.56 -6.82
CA PHE A 81 10.58 3.58 -7.46
C PHE A 81 11.44 4.77 -7.93
N ASP A 82 12.34 4.50 -8.87
CA ASP A 82 13.18 5.53 -9.50
C ASP A 82 12.31 6.64 -10.11
N GLN A 83 12.68 7.90 -9.92
CA GLN A 83 11.93 9.11 -10.31
C GLN A 83 10.61 9.37 -9.56
N TRP A 84 10.28 8.55 -8.56
CA TRP A 84 9.18 8.78 -7.63
C TRP A 84 9.73 9.03 -6.22
N HIS A 85 8.85 9.51 -5.34
CA HIS A 85 9.18 9.77 -3.95
C HIS A 85 8.45 8.76 -3.08
N THR A 86 9.17 8.18 -2.12
CA THR A 86 8.59 7.39 -1.03
C THR A 86 8.67 8.21 0.24
N ASP A 87 7.53 8.67 0.74
CA ASP A 87 7.47 9.59 1.88
C ASP A 87 6.59 9.02 2.99
N CYS A 88 7.06 9.12 4.24
CA CYS A 88 6.24 8.83 5.41
C CYS A 88 5.43 10.05 5.83
N GLU A 89 4.20 9.84 6.32
CA GLU A 89 3.33 10.86 6.94
C GLU A 89 3.10 12.10 6.06
N TYR A 90 3.23 11.97 4.73
CA TYR A 90 3.16 13.09 3.80
C TYR A 90 1.72 13.54 3.57
N ASN A 91 1.33 14.56 4.35
CA ASN A 91 -0.03 15.09 4.41
C ASN A 91 -0.33 16.22 3.42
N ARG A 92 0.34 16.27 2.26
CA ARG A 92 0.16 17.35 1.28
C ARG A 92 -0.27 16.86 -0.09
N LEU A 93 -1.11 17.66 -0.75
CA LEU A 93 -1.37 17.61 -2.19
C LEU A 93 -1.07 19.00 -2.76
N GLY A 94 0.09 19.15 -3.41
CA GLY A 94 0.63 20.48 -3.67
C GLY A 94 0.85 21.24 -2.35
N ASP A 95 0.23 22.40 -2.22
CA ASP A 95 0.31 23.22 -1.00
C ASP A 95 -0.88 22.96 -0.04
N ALA A 96 -1.90 22.22 -0.49
CA ALA A 96 -3.07 21.87 0.32
C ALA A 96 -2.76 20.73 1.31
N THR A 97 -3.36 20.79 2.50
CA THR A 97 -3.34 19.68 3.47
C THR A 97 -4.27 18.55 2.99
N LYS A 98 -3.82 17.29 3.09
CA LYS A 98 -4.67 16.12 2.87
C LYS A 98 -5.68 16.00 4.00
N ASN A 99 -6.95 16.09 3.64
CA ASN A 99 -8.06 15.85 4.54
C ASN A 99 -9.02 14.81 3.94
N LEU A 100 -9.63 14.00 4.80
CA LEU A 100 -10.75 13.14 4.45
C LEU A 100 -11.99 13.55 5.23
N PRO A 101 -13.20 13.26 4.73
CA PRO A 101 -14.40 13.36 5.54
C PRO A 101 -14.21 12.58 6.85
N ARG A 102 -14.71 13.12 7.95
CA ARG A 102 -14.70 12.42 9.22
C ARG A 102 -15.56 11.16 9.10
N PRO A 103 -15.04 9.97 9.47
CA PRO A 103 -15.84 8.75 9.52
C PRO A 103 -17.05 8.95 10.45
N GLU A 104 -18.22 8.45 10.06
CA GLU A 104 -19.46 8.62 10.82
C GLU A 104 -19.33 8.14 12.27
N GLU A 105 -18.54 7.09 12.49
CA GLU A 105 -18.29 6.49 13.81
C GLU A 105 -17.51 7.42 14.75
N LEU A 106 -16.83 8.43 14.21
CA LEU A 106 -16.07 9.44 14.95
C LEU A 106 -16.75 10.81 14.97
N MET A 107 -17.94 10.93 14.37
CA MET A 107 -18.77 12.12 14.48
C MET A 107 -19.39 12.19 15.87
N THR A 108 -19.18 13.32 16.54
CA THR A 108 -19.74 13.55 17.88
C THR A 108 -21.13 14.20 17.83
N SER A 109 -21.51 14.73 16.66
CA SER A 109 -22.86 15.21 16.34
C SER A 109 -23.08 15.16 14.82
N PRO A 110 -24.33 15.20 14.34
CA PRO A 110 -24.63 15.29 12.90
C PRO A 110 -24.04 16.53 12.21
N ASP A 111 -23.73 17.58 12.99
CA ASP A 111 -23.16 18.83 12.49
C ASP A 111 -21.62 18.81 12.45
N ASP A 112 -20.98 17.74 12.96
CA ASP A 112 -19.52 17.56 12.95
C ASP A 112 -19.01 17.13 11.57
N THR A 113 -19.20 18.03 10.60
CA THR A 113 -18.79 17.88 9.20
C THR A 113 -17.31 18.21 8.98
N SER A 114 -16.53 18.36 10.06
CA SER A 114 -15.13 18.75 9.99
C SER A 114 -14.28 17.67 9.32
N ALA A 115 -13.56 18.03 8.25
CA ALA A 115 -12.63 17.10 7.61
C ALA A 115 -11.45 16.81 8.55
N LEU A 116 -11.03 15.54 8.59
CA LEU A 116 -9.89 15.08 9.37
C LEU A 116 -8.62 15.21 8.54
N THR A 117 -7.61 15.92 9.05
CA THR A 117 -6.27 15.89 8.46
C THR A 117 -5.66 14.50 8.62
N ILE A 118 -5.21 13.93 7.50
CA ILE A 118 -4.70 12.56 7.46
C ILE A 118 -3.20 12.52 7.20
N PHE A 119 -2.56 11.53 7.81
CA PHE A 119 -1.14 11.24 7.68
C PHE A 119 -1.03 9.76 7.29
N PRO A 120 -0.89 9.44 5.99
CA PRO A 120 -0.67 8.06 5.57
C PRO A 120 0.71 7.59 6.03
N ASP A 121 0.84 6.34 6.44
CA ASP A 121 2.11 5.81 6.96
C ASP A 121 3.22 5.89 5.92
N ILE A 122 2.98 5.41 4.70
CA ILE A 122 3.90 5.52 3.57
C ILE A 122 3.09 5.84 2.31
N ILE A 123 3.62 6.74 1.47
CA ILE A 123 3.12 6.93 0.10
C ILE A 123 4.24 6.80 -0.92
N VAL A 124 3.88 6.35 -2.11
CA VAL A 124 4.70 6.43 -3.32
C VAL A 124 4.02 7.37 -4.29
N HIS A 125 4.65 8.51 -4.59
CA HIS A 125 4.02 9.61 -5.34
C HIS A 125 5.05 10.53 -6.01
N ARG A 126 4.56 11.46 -6.83
CA ARG A 126 5.35 12.60 -7.30
C ARG A 126 4.91 13.87 -6.58
N ARG A 127 5.77 14.38 -5.71
CA ARG A 127 5.57 15.65 -4.99
C ARG A 127 5.19 16.78 -5.95
N ARG A 128 4.29 17.66 -5.52
CA ARG A 128 3.73 18.79 -6.31
C ARG A 128 3.01 18.38 -7.60
N THR A 129 2.56 17.13 -7.70
CA THR A 129 1.69 16.63 -8.78
C THR A 129 0.50 15.87 -8.21
N HIS A 130 -0.40 15.39 -9.07
CA HIS A 130 -1.51 14.51 -8.72
C HIS A 130 -1.19 13.02 -8.98
N TYR A 131 0.06 12.68 -9.31
CA TYR A 131 0.43 11.29 -9.61
C TYR A 131 0.79 10.55 -8.33
N ASN A 132 -0.07 9.60 -7.96
CA ASN A 132 -0.04 8.87 -6.70
C ASN A 132 -0.09 7.37 -6.99
N CYS A 133 1.03 6.65 -6.80
CA CYS A 133 1.10 5.22 -7.07
C CYS A 133 0.46 4.41 -5.95
N ALA A 134 1.00 4.55 -4.74
CA ALA A 134 0.59 3.71 -3.61
C ALA A 134 0.43 4.51 -2.33
N VAL A 135 -0.54 4.11 -1.52
CA VAL A 135 -0.56 4.37 -0.09
C VAL A 135 -0.42 3.03 0.64
N VAL A 136 0.41 2.97 1.67
CA VAL A 136 0.60 1.78 2.49
C VAL A 136 0.38 2.15 3.94
N GLU A 137 -0.56 1.48 4.59
CA GLU A 137 -0.81 1.55 6.03
C GLU A 137 -0.22 0.30 6.70
N VAL A 138 0.65 0.50 7.69
CA VAL A 138 1.44 -0.58 8.28
C VAL A 138 0.97 -0.84 9.71
N LYS A 139 0.73 -2.11 10.03
CA LYS A 139 0.38 -2.53 11.40
C LYS A 139 1.22 -3.69 11.87
N LYS A 140 1.43 -3.74 13.18
CA LYS A 140 2.00 -4.92 13.83
C LYS A 140 0.90 -5.96 14.07
N ALA A 141 1.23 -7.23 13.85
CA ALA A 141 0.34 -8.34 14.16
C ALA A 141 -0.14 -8.27 15.63
N GLY A 142 -1.45 -8.43 15.84
CA GLY A 142 -2.08 -8.32 17.16
C GLY A 142 -2.45 -6.89 17.59
N ASN A 143 -1.98 -5.84 16.91
CA ASN A 143 -2.44 -4.48 17.14
C ASN A 143 -3.69 -4.18 16.29
N ARG A 144 -4.85 -4.12 16.94
CA ARG A 144 -6.14 -3.79 16.29
C ARG A 144 -6.56 -2.33 16.50
N ARG A 145 -5.77 -1.54 17.22
CA ARG A 145 -6.14 -0.14 17.52
C ARG A 145 -6.05 0.70 16.25
N GLY A 146 -7.11 1.45 15.98
CA GLY A 146 -7.17 2.36 14.84
C GLY A 146 -7.47 1.69 13.50
N LEU A 147 -7.80 0.40 13.48
CA LEU A 147 -8.08 -0.33 12.23
C LEU A 147 -9.11 0.39 11.35
N ASP A 148 -10.20 0.90 11.93
CA ASP A 148 -11.24 1.62 11.20
C ASP A 148 -10.73 2.92 10.57
N LEU A 149 -9.80 3.61 11.24
CA LEU A 149 -9.14 4.81 10.71
C LEU A 149 -8.22 4.46 9.54
N ASP A 150 -7.49 3.35 9.61
CA ASP A 150 -6.61 2.91 8.53
C ASP A 150 -7.43 2.46 7.31
N VAL A 151 -8.52 1.74 7.52
CA VAL A 151 -9.49 1.40 6.47
C VAL A 151 -10.09 2.67 5.85
N ALA A 152 -10.51 3.65 6.67
CA ALA A 152 -11.05 4.91 6.17
C ALA A 152 -10.01 5.70 5.35
N LYS A 153 -8.75 5.73 5.78
CA LYS A 153 -7.64 6.32 5.00
C LYS A 153 -7.47 5.63 3.65
N LEU A 154 -7.39 4.30 3.64
CA LEU A 154 -7.17 3.52 2.41
C LEU A 154 -8.31 3.69 1.42
N ARG A 155 -9.57 3.66 1.89
CA ARG A 155 -10.74 3.95 1.04
C ARG A 155 -10.71 5.38 0.52
N GLY A 156 -10.56 6.37 1.39
CA GLY A 156 -10.59 7.78 0.98
C GLY A 156 -9.44 8.19 0.06
N LEU A 157 -8.26 7.60 0.22
CA LEU A 157 -7.08 7.91 -0.61
C LEU A 157 -7.10 7.21 -1.97
N THR A 158 -7.74 6.04 -2.09
CA THR A 158 -7.85 5.30 -3.36
C THR A 158 -9.13 5.59 -4.14
N MET A 159 -10.08 6.31 -3.54
CA MET A 159 -11.29 6.77 -4.22
C MET A 159 -10.94 7.79 -5.31
N ALA A 160 -11.68 7.73 -6.42
CA ALA A 160 -11.55 8.70 -7.50
C ALA A 160 -11.78 10.13 -6.96
N GLY A 161 -10.86 11.05 -7.28
CA GLY A 161 -10.90 12.43 -6.78
C GLY A 161 -9.51 13.06 -6.72
N ASP A 162 -9.28 13.88 -5.69
CA ASP A 162 -8.05 14.68 -5.55
C ASP A 162 -6.78 13.85 -5.33
N TYR A 163 -6.92 12.68 -4.68
CA TYR A 163 -5.79 11.82 -4.31
C TYR A 163 -5.59 10.67 -5.30
N ASP A 164 -6.64 9.89 -5.57
CA ASP A 164 -6.67 8.85 -6.61
C ASP A 164 -5.41 7.96 -6.62
N TYR A 165 -5.02 7.47 -5.44
CA TYR A 165 -3.93 6.50 -5.33
C TYR A 165 -4.29 5.23 -6.07
N THR A 166 -3.44 4.79 -7.00
CA THR A 166 -3.78 3.63 -7.87
C THR A 166 -3.90 2.31 -7.11
N VAL A 167 -3.24 2.20 -5.95
CA VAL A 167 -3.39 1.08 -5.02
C VAL A 167 -3.21 1.56 -3.57
N GLY A 168 -4.02 1.02 -2.67
CA GLY A 168 -3.82 1.10 -1.23
C GLY A 168 -3.47 -0.28 -0.67
N LEU A 169 -2.54 -0.37 0.26
CA LEU A 169 -2.19 -1.63 0.92
C LEU A 169 -2.31 -1.49 2.44
N HIS A 170 -3.08 -2.39 3.05
CA HIS A 170 -3.03 -2.61 4.49
C HIS A 170 -2.06 -3.75 4.76
N LEU A 171 -0.88 -3.45 5.30
CA LEU A 171 0.19 -4.43 5.50
C LEU A 171 0.33 -4.78 6.99
N ILE A 172 0.06 -6.03 7.34
CA ILE A 172 0.19 -6.53 8.71
C ILE A 172 1.49 -7.32 8.84
N ILE A 173 2.41 -6.87 9.70
CA ILE A 173 3.73 -7.47 9.91
C ILE A 173 3.79 -8.16 11.27
N ASP A 174 4.15 -9.44 11.28
CA ASP A 174 4.58 -10.14 12.50
C ASP A 174 6.08 -9.96 12.69
N CYS A 175 6.47 -8.97 13.51
CA CYS A 175 7.86 -8.65 13.74
C CYS A 175 8.62 -9.78 14.46
N ALA A 176 7.95 -10.58 15.31
CA ALA A 176 8.61 -11.66 16.03
C ALA A 176 9.00 -12.81 15.11
N ARG A 177 8.26 -12.99 14.01
CA ARG A 177 8.54 -14.00 12.98
C ARG A 177 9.25 -13.43 11.75
N ALA A 178 9.41 -12.10 11.68
CA ALA A 178 9.89 -11.39 10.50
C ALA A 178 9.14 -11.78 9.21
N VAL A 179 7.81 -11.84 9.28
CA VAL A 179 6.95 -12.15 8.11
C VAL A 179 5.81 -11.15 7.96
N VAL A 180 5.24 -11.08 6.77
CA VAL A 180 3.93 -10.48 6.56
C VAL A 180 2.86 -11.47 7.01
N ALA A 181 2.06 -11.07 8.00
CA ALA A 181 0.98 -11.87 8.54
C ALA A 181 -0.30 -11.78 7.68
N ASP A 182 -0.55 -10.62 7.08
CA ASP A 182 -1.68 -10.39 6.18
C ASP A 182 -1.43 -9.15 5.30
N VAL A 183 -2.08 -9.11 4.14
CA VAL A 183 -2.12 -7.94 3.26
C VAL A 183 -3.47 -7.86 2.58
N VAL A 184 -4.07 -6.66 2.60
CA VAL A 184 -5.33 -6.35 1.88
C VAL A 184 -5.10 -5.18 0.94
N ALA A 185 -5.50 -5.34 -0.32
CA ALA A 185 -5.39 -4.31 -1.34
C ALA A 185 -6.70 -3.53 -1.49
N TYR A 186 -6.57 -2.23 -1.76
CA TYR A 186 -7.67 -1.31 -1.98
C TYR A 186 -7.48 -0.59 -3.31
N ARG A 187 -8.58 -0.38 -4.02
CA ARG A 187 -8.63 0.38 -5.28
C ARG A 187 -9.99 1.02 -5.44
N GLY A 188 -10.03 2.25 -5.94
CA GLY A 188 -11.29 2.95 -6.22
C GLY A 188 -12.15 3.23 -4.98
N GLY A 189 -11.56 3.15 -3.78
CA GLY A 189 -12.26 3.38 -2.52
C GLY A 189 -12.79 2.13 -1.82
N ASP A 190 -12.56 0.94 -2.38
CA ASP A 190 -13.00 -0.34 -1.81
C ASP A 190 -11.87 -1.37 -1.76
N VAL A 191 -12.12 -2.49 -1.08
CA VAL A 191 -11.24 -3.65 -1.12
C VAL A 191 -11.29 -4.23 -2.54
N ASP A 192 -10.12 -4.53 -3.10
CA ASP A 192 -9.97 -5.16 -4.42
C ASP A 192 -9.52 -6.61 -4.20
N ASP A 193 -10.43 -7.56 -4.39
CA ASP A 193 -10.20 -8.98 -4.09
C ASP A 193 -9.11 -9.59 -4.99
N ASP A 194 -9.05 -9.18 -6.27
CA ASP A 194 -8.07 -9.69 -7.22
C ASP A 194 -6.67 -9.17 -6.89
N LEU A 195 -6.53 -7.87 -6.60
CA LEU A 195 -5.26 -7.30 -6.15
C LEU A 195 -4.87 -7.81 -4.75
N THR A 196 -5.84 -8.12 -3.90
CA THR A 196 -5.59 -8.72 -2.58
C THR A 196 -5.00 -10.12 -2.74
N ALA A 197 -5.62 -10.98 -3.56
CA ALA A 197 -5.12 -12.31 -3.83
C ALA A 197 -3.72 -12.27 -4.47
N TYR A 198 -3.51 -11.35 -5.43
CA TYR A 198 -2.20 -11.11 -6.04
C TYR A 198 -1.15 -10.68 -5.01
N ALA A 199 -1.47 -9.72 -4.15
CA ALA A 199 -0.58 -9.27 -3.08
C ALA A 199 -0.26 -10.41 -2.10
N GLN A 200 -1.26 -11.14 -1.62
CA GLN A 200 -1.04 -12.26 -0.70
C GLN A 200 -0.09 -13.31 -1.27
N GLY A 201 -0.21 -13.65 -2.56
CA GLY A 201 0.71 -14.58 -3.24
C GLY A 201 2.16 -14.07 -3.35
N LEU A 202 2.39 -12.76 -3.23
CA LEU A 202 3.73 -12.17 -3.25
C LEU A 202 4.31 -11.94 -1.86
N PHE A 203 3.51 -11.46 -0.91
CA PHE A 203 3.97 -11.06 0.43
C PHE A 203 4.02 -12.23 1.41
N ILE A 204 3.11 -13.19 1.31
CA ILE A 204 2.94 -14.28 2.29
C ILE A 204 3.53 -15.56 1.68
N GLN A 205 4.83 -15.76 1.90
CA GLN A 205 5.60 -16.92 1.43
C GLN A 205 5.97 -17.86 2.58
#